data_AF-A0A3P6P5M2-F1
#
_entry.id   AF-A0A3P6P5M2-F1
#
_cell.length_a   1.000
_cell.length_b   1.000
_cell.length_c   1.000
_cell.angle_alpha   90.00
_cell.angle_beta   90.00
_cell.angle_gamma   90.00
#
_symmetry.space_group_name_H-M   'P 1'
#
loop_
_entity.id
_entity.type
_entity.pdbx_description
1 polymer ?
#
loop_
_entity_poly.entity_id
_entity_poly.type
_entity_poly.pdbx_seq_one_letter_code
_entity_poly.pdbx_strand_id
1 'polypeptide(L)'
;MFVLNKNDLWSALKEYPDARKLLIAKGREILRKDNLLDENAPEEQMSAEEIAENLQNSLRNVQIRFEGVKRINNPSDDHFYRMARFVAEFTSTKSKLLRRIEFLESQLNRYQLPSNDVPTNSNAVQSNELSEI
;
A
#
# COMPACT_ATOMS: atom_id res chain seq x y z
N MET A 1 7.67 29.74 44.78
CA MET A 1 6.43 29.31 44.09
C MET A 1 6.56 29.77 42.65
N PHE A 2 6.71 28.85 41.69
CA PHE A 2 6.83 29.23 40.28
C PHE A 2 5.41 29.41 39.74
N VAL A 3 5.02 30.67 39.52
CA VAL A 3 3.72 31.01 38.93
C VAL A 3 3.96 31.18 37.44
N LEU A 4 3.42 30.27 36.63
CA LEU A 4 3.37 30.44 35.18
C LEU A 4 2.33 31.51 34.86
N ASN A 5 2.62 32.37 33.90
CA ASN A 5 1.61 33.25 33.32
C ASN A 5 0.49 32.39 32.71
N LYS A 6 -0.74 32.90 32.66
CA LYS A 6 -1.92 32.23 32.07
C LYS A 6 -1.59 31.63 30.69
N ASN A 7 -0.90 32.38 29.84
CA ASN A 7 -0.53 31.93 28.49
C ASN A 7 0.50 30.80 28.49
N ASP A 8 1.47 30.85 29.41
CA ASP A 8 2.51 29.83 29.55
C ASP A 8 1.92 28.52 30.09
N LEU A 9 0.96 28.62 31.02
CA LEU A 9 0.19 27.47 31.51
C LEU A 9 -0.58 26.79 30.37
N TRP A 10 -1.33 27.56 29.57
CA TRP A 10 -2.07 27.00 28.44
C TRP A 10 -1.16 26.40 27.38
N SER A 11 0.02 26.97 27.17
CA SER A 11 1.03 26.45 26.24
C SER A 11 1.60 25.12 26.73
N ALA A 12 1.97 25.02 28.01
CA ALA A 12 2.44 23.77 28.60
C ALA A 12 1.35 22.67 28.59
N LEU A 13 0.08 23.03 28.77
CA LEU A 13 -1.04 22.10 28.72
C LEU A 13 -1.39 21.59 27.31
N LYS A 14 -0.84 22.17 26.24
CA LYS A 14 -0.97 21.60 24.88
C LYS A 14 -0.27 20.25 24.78
N GLU A 15 0.83 20.05 25.52
CA GLU A 15 1.59 18.79 25.52
C GLU A 15 0.95 17.71 26.41
N TYR A 16 0.02 18.09 27.29
CA TYR A 16 -0.63 17.19 28.26
C TYR A 16 -2.16 17.33 28.20
N PRO A 17 -2.83 16.77 27.18
CA PRO A 17 -4.26 16.96 26.96
C PRO A 17 -5.12 16.42 28.12
N ASP A 18 -4.70 15.37 28.81
CA ASP A 18 -5.44 14.82 29.95
C ASP A 18 -5.32 15.71 31.20
N ALA A 19 -4.16 16.33 31.43
CA ALA A 19 -3.99 17.32 32.47
C ALA A 19 -4.85 18.58 32.18
N ARG A 20 -4.94 18.98 30.91
CA ARG A 20 -5.80 20.08 30.46
C ARG A 20 -7.27 19.81 30.78
N LYS A 21 -7.77 18.61 30.44
CA LYS A 21 -9.14 18.17 30.76
C LYS A 21 -9.41 18.19 32.26
N LEU A 22 -8.49 17.66 33.05
CA LEU A 22 -8.64 17.61 34.52
C LEU A 22 -8.67 19.01 35.14
N LEU A 23 -7.82 19.93 34.66
CA LEU A 23 -7.79 21.31 35.12
C LEU A 23 -9.11 22.03 34.81
N ILE A 24 -9.64 21.89 33.60
CA ILE A 24 -10.92 22.47 33.19
C ILE A 24 -12.06 21.87 34.03
N ALA A 25 -12.07 20.55 34.24
CA ALA A 25 -13.09 19.88 35.06
C ALA A 25 -13.07 20.38 36.51
N LYS A 26 -11.88 20.55 37.10
CA LYS A 26 -11.73 21.09 38.46
C LYS A 26 -12.12 22.56 38.55
N GLY A 27 -11.76 23.38 37.56
CA GLY A 27 -12.20 24.77 37.46
C GLY A 27 -13.73 24.90 37.40
N ARG A 28 -14.37 24.08 36.56
CA ARG A 28 -15.84 23.99 36.47
C ARG A 28 -16.47 23.55 37.79
N GLU A 29 -15.88 22.58 38.49
CA GLU A 29 -16.37 22.11 39.79
C GLU A 29 -16.36 23.22 40.85
N ILE A 30 -15.29 24.03 40.90
CA ILE A 30 -15.16 25.16 41.84
C ILE A 30 -16.21 26.23 41.51
N LEU A 31 -16.29 26.65 40.25
CA LEU A 31 -17.24 27.68 39.82
C LEU A 31 -18.69 27.26 40.02
N ARG A 32 -19.01 25.96 39.86
CA ARG A 32 -20.33 25.42 40.19
C ARG A 32 -20.65 25.51 41.68
N LYS A 33 -19.69 25.17 42.55
CA LYS A 33 -19.88 25.27 44.01
C LYS A 33 -20.11 26.70 44.48
N ASP A 34 -19.46 27.66 43.82
CA ASP A 34 -19.57 29.09 44.13
C ASP A 34 -20.80 29.75 43.46
N ASN A 35 -21.66 28.99 42.76
CA ASN A 35 -22.79 29.50 41.96
C ASN A 35 -22.38 30.56 40.90
N LEU A 36 -21.15 30.45 40.38
CA LEU A 36 -20.58 31.34 39.35
C LEU A 36 -20.59 30.72 37.95
N LEU A 37 -21.18 29.53 37.78
CA LEU A 37 -21.26 28.84 36.50
C LEU A 37 -22.68 28.95 35.93
N ASP A 38 -22.80 29.43 34.69
CA ASP A 38 -24.03 29.33 33.92
C ASP A 38 -24.08 27.96 33.23
N GLU A 39 -24.87 27.02 33.77
CA GLU A 39 -25.00 25.67 33.25
C GLU A 39 -25.75 25.62 31.90
N ASN A 40 -26.32 26.73 31.43
CA ASN A 40 -26.93 26.84 30.09
C ASN A 40 -25.98 27.44 29.04
N ALA A 41 -24.76 27.80 29.43
CA ALA A 41 -23.77 28.29 28.48
C ALA A 41 -23.36 27.16 27.52
N PRO A 42 -23.26 27.43 26.20
CA PRO A 42 -22.80 26.43 25.24
C PRO A 42 -21.40 25.95 25.63
N GLU A 43 -21.15 24.63 25.52
CA GLU A 43 -19.83 24.07 25.77
C GLU A 43 -18.77 24.81 24.95
N GLU A 44 -17.62 25.10 25.58
CA GLU A 44 -16.48 25.75 24.91
C GLU A 44 -16.15 25.00 23.63
N GLN A 45 -16.47 25.65 22.50
CA GLN A 45 -16.09 25.19 21.20
C GLN A 45 -14.56 25.22 21.11
N MET A 46 -13.98 24.20 20.47
CA MET A 46 -12.56 24.17 20.18
C MET A 46 -12.13 25.51 19.58
N SER A 47 -11.00 26.05 20.05
CA SER A 47 -10.45 27.30 19.50
C SER A 47 -10.29 27.16 17.98
N ALA A 48 -10.53 28.25 17.23
CA ALA A 48 -10.33 28.28 15.78
C ALA A 48 -8.94 27.75 15.37
N GLU A 49 -7.94 27.96 16.23
CA GLU A 49 -6.57 27.49 16.05
C GLU A 49 -6.43 25.96 16.19
N GLU A 50 -7.14 25.36 17.15
CA GLU A 50 -7.17 23.91 17.36
C GLU A 50 -7.96 23.21 16.23
N ILE A 51 -9.01 23.85 15.74
CA ILE A 51 -9.77 23.41 14.55
C ILE A 51 -8.88 23.45 13.31
N ALA A 52 -8.12 24.53 13.11
CA ALA A 52 -7.22 24.68 11.97
C ALA A 52 -6.10 23.63 11.99
N GLU A 53 -5.50 23.38 13.15
CA GLU A 53 -4.46 22.35 13.31
C GLU A 53 -5.01 20.94 13.01
N ASN A 54 -6.18 20.60 13.53
CA ASN A 54 -6.83 19.32 13.24
C ASN A 54 -7.19 19.17 11.76
N LEU A 55 -7.67 20.23 11.13
CA LEU A 55 -7.96 20.24 9.70
C LEU A 55 -6.67 20.02 8.90
N GLN A 56 -5.57 20.69 9.27
CA GLN A 56 -4.28 20.54 8.61
C GLN A 56 -3.72 19.11 8.75
N ASN A 57 -3.85 18.51 9.92
CA ASN A 57 -3.48 17.12 10.16
C ASN A 57 -4.34 16.15 9.33
N SER A 58 -5.64 16.40 9.24
CA SER A 58 -6.56 15.63 8.40
C SER A 58 -6.18 15.72 6.92
N LEU A 59 -5.91 16.94 6.42
CA LEU A 59 -5.46 17.18 5.04
C LEU A 59 -4.15 16.45 4.74
N ARG A 60 -3.18 16.49 5.67
CA ARG A 60 -1.93 15.75 5.53
C ARG A 60 -2.16 14.25 5.39
N ASN A 61 -3.04 13.68 6.21
CA ASN A 61 -3.39 12.26 6.15
C ASN A 61 -4.06 11.89 4.82
N VAL A 62 -4.98 12.73 4.34
CA VAL A 62 -5.62 12.55 3.04
C VAL A 62 -4.58 12.59 1.91
N GLN A 63 -3.65 13.54 1.96
CA GLN A 63 -2.62 13.68 0.95
C GLN A 63 -1.68 12.47 0.88
N ILE A 64 -1.25 11.93 2.04
CA ILE A 64 -0.43 10.71 2.08
C ILE A 64 -1.19 9.52 1.46
N ARG A 65 -2.48 9.37 1.76
CA ARG A 65 -3.31 8.31 1.16
C ARG A 65 -3.45 8.47 -0.34
N PHE A 66 -3.65 9.70 -0.82
CA PHE A 66 -3.74 9.99 -2.26
C PHE A 66 -2.45 9.62 -3.00
N GLU A 67 -1.28 9.97 -2.44
CA GLU A 67 0.00 9.56 -3.00
C GLU A 67 0.18 8.03 -3.04
N GLY A 68 -0.27 7.33 -2.00
CA GLY A 68 -0.30 5.86 -1.98
C GLY A 68 -1.16 5.28 -3.11
N VAL A 69 -2.38 5.79 -3.27
CA VAL A 69 -3.30 5.37 -4.35
C VAL A 69 -2.75 5.69 -5.73
N LYS A 70 -2.11 6.84 -5.92
CA LYS A 70 -1.48 7.22 -7.19
C LYS A 70 -0.38 6.24 -7.60
N ARG A 71 0.42 5.74 -6.66
CA ARG A 71 1.45 4.71 -6.92
C ARG A 71 0.86 3.37 -7.31
N ILE A 72 -0.35 3.06 -6.84
CA ILE A 72 -1.07 1.83 -7.19
C ILE A 72 -1.68 1.98 -8.59
N ASN A 73 -2.29 3.12 -8.88
CA ASN A 73 -3.03 3.36 -10.11
C ASN A 73 -2.15 3.72 -11.31
N ASN A 74 -0.94 4.23 -11.08
CA ASN A 74 0.11 4.26 -12.08
C ASN A 74 1.04 3.07 -11.83
N PRO A 75 0.83 1.91 -12.49
CA PRO A 75 1.82 0.85 -12.49
C PRO A 75 3.16 1.46 -12.91
N SER A 76 4.07 1.52 -11.95
CA SER A 76 5.40 2.11 -12.13
C SER A 76 6.04 1.54 -13.39
N ASP A 77 6.68 2.37 -14.20
CA ASP A 77 7.48 1.95 -15.37
C ASP A 77 8.42 0.78 -15.04
N ASP A 78 8.83 0.70 -13.78
CA ASP A 78 9.60 -0.37 -13.16
C ASP A 78 8.93 -1.77 -13.24
N HIS A 79 7.60 -1.89 -13.10
CA HIS A 79 6.91 -3.17 -13.28
C HIS A 79 6.86 -3.58 -14.76
N PHE A 80 6.54 -2.66 -15.66
CA PHE A 80 6.59 -2.92 -17.09
C PHE A 80 8.01 -3.28 -17.55
N TYR A 81 9.03 -2.60 -17.03
CA TYR A 81 10.43 -2.90 -17.30
C TYR A 81 10.83 -4.30 -16.80
N ARG A 82 10.44 -4.67 -15.57
CA ARG A 82 10.65 -6.03 -15.05
C ARG A 82 9.97 -7.09 -15.92
N MET A 83 8.73 -6.84 -16.35
CA MET A 83 8.00 -7.77 -17.21
C MET A 83 8.66 -7.90 -18.58
N ALA A 84 9.05 -6.80 -19.21
CA ALA A 84 9.76 -6.82 -20.49
C ALA A 84 11.08 -7.60 -20.40
N ARG A 85 11.85 -7.41 -19.31
CA ARG A 85 13.06 -8.18 -19.04
C ARG A 85 12.76 -9.67 -18.87
N PHE A 86 11.74 -10.02 -18.11
CA PHE A 86 11.32 -11.41 -17.92
C PHE A 86 10.95 -12.08 -19.24
N VAL A 87 10.14 -11.42 -20.09
CA VAL A 87 9.76 -11.93 -21.42
C VAL A 87 11.00 -12.16 -22.30
N ALA A 88 11.97 -11.27 -22.27
CA ALA A 88 13.22 -11.42 -23.02
C ALA A 88 14.05 -12.63 -22.52
N GLU A 89 14.19 -12.80 -21.20
CA GLU A 89 14.90 -13.93 -20.59
C GLU A 89 14.19 -15.27 -20.87
N PHE A 90 12.85 -15.28 -20.76
CA PHE A 90 12.02 -16.45 -21.07
C PHE A 90 12.15 -16.85 -22.55
N THR A 91 12.03 -15.90 -23.46
CA THR A 91 12.15 -16.15 -24.91
C THR A 91 13.53 -16.70 -25.26
N SER A 92 14.59 -16.09 -24.71
CA SER A 92 15.98 -16.57 -24.88
C SER A 92 16.15 -18.02 -24.41
N THR A 93 15.62 -18.35 -23.23
CA THR A 93 15.70 -19.70 -22.66
C THR A 93 14.91 -20.70 -23.48
N LYS A 94 13.67 -20.37 -23.86
CA LYS A 94 12.83 -21.17 -24.75
C LYS A 94 13.56 -21.47 -26.07
N SER A 95 14.12 -20.47 -26.74
CA SER A 95 14.87 -20.68 -27.99
C SER A 95 16.09 -21.58 -27.83
N LYS A 96 16.83 -21.48 -26.71
CA LYS A 96 17.98 -22.35 -26.45
C LYS A 96 17.56 -23.80 -26.21
N LEU A 97 16.49 -24.01 -25.45
CA LEU A 97 15.95 -25.35 -25.18
C LEU A 97 15.43 -25.99 -26.46
N LEU A 98 14.65 -25.27 -27.27
CA LEU A 98 14.13 -25.76 -28.54
C LEU A 98 15.26 -26.18 -29.49
N ARG A 99 16.30 -25.35 -29.67
CA ARG A 99 17.48 -25.74 -30.48
C ARG A 99 18.17 -26.99 -29.95
N ARG A 100 18.21 -27.17 -28.63
CA ARG A 100 18.84 -28.35 -28.02
C ARG A 100 17.99 -29.61 -28.23
N ILE A 101 16.67 -29.49 -28.14
CA ILE A 101 15.73 -30.57 -28.45
C ILE A 101 15.90 -30.97 -29.92
N GLU A 102 15.84 -30.02 -30.84
CA GLU A 102 16.02 -30.24 -32.29
C GLU A 102 17.36 -30.93 -32.61
N PHE A 103 18.45 -30.49 -31.96
CA PHE A 103 19.75 -31.15 -32.09
C PHE A 103 19.71 -32.60 -31.61
N LEU A 104 19.11 -32.87 -30.45
CA LEU A 104 19.00 -34.22 -29.90
C LEU A 104 18.10 -35.12 -30.75
N GLU A 105 17.00 -34.60 -31.28
CA GLU A 105 16.13 -35.31 -32.23
C GLU A 105 16.89 -35.67 -33.51
N SER A 106 17.70 -34.75 -34.04
CA SER A 106 18.56 -34.99 -35.21
C SER A 106 19.68 -36.00 -34.93
N GLN A 107 20.23 -36.03 -33.71
CA GLN A 107 21.19 -37.05 -33.29
C GLN A 107 20.50 -38.41 -33.14
N LEU A 108 19.36 -38.47 -32.46
CA LEU A 108 18.59 -39.70 -32.28
C LEU A 108 18.21 -40.33 -33.62
N ASN A 109 17.73 -39.53 -34.58
CA ASN A 109 17.39 -40.02 -35.92
C ASN A 109 18.62 -40.60 -36.65
N ARG A 110 19.81 -40.02 -36.45
CA ARG A 110 21.05 -40.58 -37.01
C ARG A 110 21.49 -41.89 -36.35
N TYR A 111 21.15 -42.10 -35.08
CA TYR A 111 21.47 -43.32 -34.34
C TYR A 111 20.34 -44.34 -34.32
N GLN A 112 19.16 -44.03 -34.85
CA GLN A 112 18.14 -45.02 -35.19
C GLN A 112 18.70 -45.90 -36.32
N LEU A 113 19.49 -46.90 -35.92
CA LEU A 113 19.62 -48.16 -36.63
C LEU A 113 18.20 -48.63 -37.00
N PRO A 114 17.99 -49.24 -38.18
CA PRO A 114 16.66 -49.62 -38.66
C PRO A 114 15.99 -50.53 -37.62
N SER A 115 15.15 -49.93 -36.78
CA SER A 115 14.27 -50.65 -35.89
C SER A 115 13.20 -51.24 -36.77
N ASN A 116 13.33 -52.55 -36.98
CA ASN A 116 12.32 -53.44 -37.55
C ASN A 116 10.91 -52.91 -37.28
N ASP A 117 10.15 -52.82 -38.35
CA ASP A 117 8.76 -52.38 -38.39
C ASP A 117 7.95 -53.03 -37.26
N VAL A 118 7.52 -52.22 -36.29
CA VAL A 118 6.35 -52.54 -35.47
C VAL A 118 5.31 -51.48 -35.77
N PRO A 119 4.26 -51.81 -36.55
CA PRO A 119 3.23 -50.86 -36.88
C PRO A 119 2.33 -50.70 -35.66
N THR A 120 2.48 -49.60 -34.94
CA THR A 120 1.49 -49.19 -33.93
C THR A 120 0.78 -47.93 -34.39
N ASN A 121 -0.20 -48.20 -35.23
CA ASN A 121 -1.53 -47.59 -35.30
C ASN A 121 -1.63 -46.07 -35.04
N SER A 122 -1.85 -45.33 -36.13
CA SER A 122 -2.54 -44.03 -36.10
C SER A 122 -3.79 -44.12 -35.24
N ASN A 123 -3.87 -43.32 -34.18
CA ASN A 123 -5.07 -42.55 -33.82
C ASN A 123 -4.87 -41.77 -32.52
N ALA A 124 -5.49 -40.59 -32.51
CA ALA A 124 -5.69 -39.64 -31.41
C ALA A 124 -4.53 -38.66 -31.13
N VAL A 125 -4.72 -37.34 -31.06
CA VAL A 125 -5.92 -36.50 -31.13
C VAL A 125 -5.43 -35.07 -31.42
N GLN A 126 -6.11 -34.42 -32.35
CA GLN A 126 -6.34 -32.98 -32.55
C GLN A 126 -5.28 -31.99 -32.03
N SER A 127 -4.68 -31.31 -33.00
CA SER A 127 -4.73 -29.85 -33.17
C SER A 127 -5.36 -29.10 -31.99
N ASN A 128 -4.57 -28.29 -31.30
CA ASN A 128 -5.01 -26.95 -31.00
C ASN A 128 -3.81 -26.00 -30.99
N GLU A 129 -3.84 -25.12 -31.98
CA GLU A 129 -3.17 -23.84 -31.97
C GLU A 129 -3.55 -23.10 -30.69
N LEU A 130 -2.55 -22.64 -29.93
CA LEU A 130 -2.66 -21.43 -29.14
C LEU A 130 -1.38 -20.62 -29.41
N SER A 131 -1.34 -20.07 -30.62
CA SER A 131 -0.83 -18.74 -30.85
C SER A 131 -1.74 -17.73 -30.13
N GLU A 132 -1.12 -16.67 -29.62
CA GLU A 132 -1.74 -15.53 -28.92
C GLU A 132 -2.09 -15.77 -27.44
N ILE A 133 -1.14 -15.43 -26.57
CA ILE A 133 -1.15 -14.24 -25.69
C ILE A 133 0.29 -14.01 -25.19
#